data_AF-A0AAU7QER9-F1
#
_entry.id   AF-A0AAU7QER9-F1
#
_cell.length_a   1.000
_cell.length_b   1.000
_cell.length_c   1.000
_cell.angle_alpha   90.00
_cell.angle_beta   90.00
_cell.angle_gamma   90.00
#
_symmetry.space_group_name_H-M   'P 1'
#
loop_
_entity.id
_entity.type
_entity.pdbx_description
1 polymer ?
#
loop_
_entity_poly.entity_id
_entity_poly.type
_entity_poly.pdbx_seq_one_letter_code
_entity_poly.pdbx_strand_id
1 'polypeptide(L)'
;MHFHEKASCSAKDKFSDAGSHVHGDTPVVHGFLNGNANDAGDLPNVFVTKDGKLTVELYSTLVAVYPGNGRPALLDQDGSSLIIHSKADDYESQPIGGTGDRIACAAIR
;
A
#
# COMPACT_ATOMS: atom_id res chain seq x y z
N MET A 1 2.18 -5.49 -0.59
CA MET A 1 1.27 -4.79 -1.52
C MET A 1 0.65 -3.70 -0.68
N HIS A 2 0.57 -2.47 -1.18
CA HIS A 2 0.21 -1.34 -0.30
C HIS A 2 -0.65 -0.32 -1.03
N PHE A 3 -1.45 0.40 -0.24
CA PHE A 3 -1.98 1.69 -0.68
C PHE A 3 -0.88 2.75 -0.54
N HIS A 4 -0.69 3.54 -1.59
CA HIS A 4 0.20 4.68 -1.66
C HIS A 4 -0.58 5.99 -1.71
N GLU A 5 0.01 7.04 -1.15
CA GLU A 5 -0.65 8.32 -0.79
C GLU A 5 -1.18 9.13 -1.98
N LYS A 6 -0.80 8.82 -3.23
CA LYS A 6 -1.24 9.55 -4.42
C LYS A 6 -1.78 8.62 -5.49
N ALA A 7 -2.86 9.04 -6.15
CA ALA A 7 -3.41 8.36 -7.33
C ALA A 7 -2.57 8.62 -8.59
N SER A 8 -1.27 8.33 -8.56
CA SER A 8 -0.33 8.54 -9.65
C SER A 8 0.45 7.28 -10.03
N CYS A 9 0.24 6.80 -11.26
CA CYS A 9 0.95 5.67 -11.84
C CYS A 9 1.75 6.06 -13.10
N SER A 10 1.97 7.36 -13.33
CA SER A 10 2.58 7.88 -14.57
C SER A 10 4.10 7.84 -14.60
N ALA A 11 4.76 7.88 -13.43
CA ALA A 11 6.21 7.85 -13.34
C ALA A 11 6.79 6.59 -13.99
N LYS A 12 7.64 6.80 -15.00
CA LYS A 12 8.39 5.72 -15.66
C LYS A 12 9.45 5.11 -14.74
N ASP A 13 9.89 5.84 -13.73
CA ASP A 13 10.73 5.34 -12.66
C ASP A 13 9.88 4.63 -11.60
N LYS A 14 9.38 3.45 -11.95
CA LYS A 14 8.72 2.52 -11.02
C LYS A 14 7.62 3.19 -10.19
N PHE A 15 6.78 4.04 -10.80
CA PHE A 15 5.63 4.67 -10.11
C PHE A 15 6.02 5.51 -8.88
N SER A 16 7.20 6.13 -8.85
CA SER A 16 7.67 6.94 -7.72
C SER A 16 6.71 8.09 -7.34
N ASP A 17 6.02 8.67 -8.32
CA ASP A 17 5.02 9.74 -8.12
C ASP A 17 3.84 9.34 -7.22
N ALA A 18 3.60 8.05 -6.99
CA ALA A 18 2.59 7.58 -6.03
C ALA A 18 2.90 7.95 -4.58
N GLY A 19 4.14 8.36 -4.28
CA GLY A 19 4.56 8.74 -2.93
C GLY A 19 4.83 7.55 -2.02
N SER A 20 4.78 7.79 -0.71
CA SER A 20 4.91 6.77 0.35
C SER A 20 3.64 5.94 0.51
N HIS A 21 3.62 5.01 1.46
CA HIS A 21 2.38 4.33 1.86
C HIS A 21 1.37 5.36 2.39
N VAL A 22 0.08 5.01 2.37
CA VAL A 22 -0.93 5.79 3.11
C VAL A 22 -0.63 5.69 4.60
N HIS A 23 -0.46 6.83 5.26
CA HIS A 23 -0.12 6.90 6.69
C HIS A 23 -1.32 7.34 7.53
N GLY A 24 -1.52 6.68 8.68
CA GLY A 24 -2.56 7.04 9.66
C GLY A 24 -2.04 7.80 10.87
N ASP A 25 -0.81 7.51 11.30
CA ASP A 25 -0.23 7.98 12.55
C ASP A 25 1.19 8.50 12.35
N THR A 26 1.69 9.23 13.35
CA THR A 26 3.10 9.66 13.44
C THR A 26 3.62 9.33 14.84
N PRO A 27 4.77 8.65 14.96
CA PRO A 27 5.67 8.20 13.89
C PRO A 27 5.08 7.05 13.06
N VAL A 28 5.46 7.00 11.78
CA VAL A 28 5.10 5.90 10.88
C VAL A 28 5.88 4.64 11.25
N VAL A 29 5.19 3.51 11.35
CA VAL A 29 5.77 2.19 11.58
C VAL A 29 5.17 1.21 10.60
N HIS A 30 6.00 0.63 9.73
CA HIS A 30 5.60 -0.40 8.76
C HIS A 30 5.47 -1.78 9.42
N GLY A 31 4.48 -2.55 8.95
CA GLY A 31 4.50 -4.00 9.00
C GLY A 31 3.64 -4.64 10.09
N PHE A 32 2.83 -5.63 9.70
CA PHE A 32 1.91 -6.34 10.61
C PHE A 32 2.57 -7.18 11.71
N LEU A 33 3.86 -7.51 11.58
CA LEU A 33 4.60 -8.27 12.59
C LEU A 33 5.43 -7.36 13.50
N ASN A 34 5.37 -6.05 13.28
CA ASN A 34 5.98 -5.08 14.17
C ASN A 34 5.15 -4.94 15.46
N GLY A 35 5.79 -5.11 16.61
CA GLY A 35 5.11 -5.07 17.92
C GLY A 35 4.58 -3.70 18.35
N ASN A 36 4.98 -2.61 17.67
CA ASN A 36 4.59 -1.26 18.04
C ASN A 36 3.30 -0.79 17.34
N ALA A 37 3.20 -1.01 16.03
CA ALA A 37 2.10 -0.59 15.16
C ALA A 37 2.34 -1.14 13.75
N ASN A 38 1.41 -0.89 12.83
CA ASN A 38 1.56 -1.09 11.39
C ASN A 38 1.08 0.16 10.65
N ASP A 39 1.40 0.27 9.36
CA ASP A 39 1.03 1.44 8.58
C ASP A 39 -0.38 1.29 8.01
N ALA A 40 -1.07 2.40 7.75
CA ALA A 40 -2.46 2.34 7.30
C ALA A 40 -2.60 1.76 5.88
N GLY A 41 -1.58 1.98 5.05
CA GLY A 41 -1.51 1.47 3.69
C GLY A 41 -1.11 0.00 3.57
N ASP A 42 -0.72 -0.65 4.67
CA ASP A 42 -0.28 -2.05 4.63
C ASP A 42 -1.42 -2.99 4.25
N LEU A 43 -1.13 -3.94 3.36
CA LEU A 43 -2.04 -5.03 2.99
C LEU A 43 -1.29 -6.37 2.98
N PRO A 44 -2.00 -7.49 3.19
CA PRO A 44 -1.38 -8.80 3.12
C PRO A 44 -0.69 -9.05 1.77
N ASN A 45 0.44 -9.74 1.82
CA ASN A 45 1.07 -10.38 0.69
C ASN A 45 0.07 -11.25 -0.07
N VAL A 46 0.19 -11.20 -1.38
CA VAL A 46 -0.59 -11.98 -2.32
C VAL A 46 0.29 -13.07 -2.93
N PHE A 47 -0.29 -14.23 -3.21
CA PHE A 47 0.44 -15.38 -3.73
C PHE A 47 -0.05 -15.68 -5.15
N VAL A 48 0.80 -15.36 -6.13
CA VAL A 48 0.51 -15.58 -7.55
C VAL A 48 0.74 -17.05 -7.89
N THR A 49 -0.20 -17.67 -8.61
CA THR A 49 -0.04 -19.08 -9.00
C THR A 49 0.93 -19.22 -10.18
N LYS A 50 1.29 -20.47 -10.53
CA LYS A 50 2.26 -20.75 -11.61
C LYS A 50 1.86 -20.19 -12.98
N ASP A 51 0.57 -19.92 -13.20
CA ASP A 51 0.06 -19.35 -14.45
C ASP A 51 0.19 -17.82 -14.54
N GLY A 52 0.75 -17.18 -13.51
CA GLY A 52 0.96 -15.73 -13.45
C GLY A 52 -0.31 -14.93 -13.17
N LYS A 53 -1.41 -15.58 -12.80
CA LYS A 53 -2.68 -14.92 -12.48
C LYS A 53 -2.94 -14.88 -10.98
N LEU A 54 -3.67 -13.84 -10.59
CA LEU A 54 -4.10 -13.61 -9.22
C LEU A 54 -5.55 -13.14 -9.23
N THR A 55 -6.38 -13.72 -8.37
CA THR A 55 -7.68 -13.19 -8.00
C THR A 55 -7.78 -13.29 -6.48
N VAL A 56 -7.96 -12.16 -5.82
CA VAL A 56 -8.02 -12.07 -4.37
C VAL A 56 -9.13 -11.12 -3.97
N GLU A 57 -9.68 -11.37 -2.79
CA GLU A 57 -10.52 -10.43 -2.06
C GLU A 57 -9.84 -10.17 -0.72
N LEU A 58 -9.63 -8.91 -0.39
CA LEU A 58 -8.95 -8.47 0.83
C LEU A 58 -9.80 -7.38 1.47
N TYR A 59 -9.70 -7.28 2.79
CA TYR A 59 -10.29 -6.19 3.54
C TYR A 59 -9.22 -5.51 4.39
N SER A 60 -9.35 -4.20 4.60
CA SER A 60 -8.53 -3.43 5.54
C SER A 60 -9.44 -2.60 6.43
N THR A 61 -9.15 -2.62 7.73
CA THR A 61 -9.83 -1.76 8.73
C THR A 61 -9.01 -0.52 9.05
N LEU A 62 -7.94 -0.26 8.31
CA LEU A 62 -6.97 0.81 8.61
C LEU A 62 -7.21 2.07 7.80
N VAL A 63 -7.86 1.93 6.64
CA VAL A 63 -8.27 3.03 5.76
C VAL A 63 -9.79 3.13 5.68
N ALA A 64 -10.28 4.23 5.12
CA ALA A 64 -11.65 4.43 4.70
C ALA A 64 -11.69 4.66 3.19
N VAL A 65 -12.84 4.40 2.56
CA VAL A 65 -13.04 4.76 1.14
C VAL A 65 -13.14 6.27 1.00
N TYR A 66 -13.97 6.91 1.82
CA TYR A 66 -14.23 8.35 1.81
C TYR A 66 -13.73 9.05 3.08
N PRO A 67 -13.42 10.35 3.00
CA PRO A 67 -13.09 11.18 4.17
C PRO A 67 -14.20 11.20 5.23
N GLY A 68 -13.82 11.54 6.47
CA GLY A 68 -14.78 11.82 7.55
C GLY A 68 -15.00 10.70 8.58
N ASN A 69 -14.29 9.57 8.45
CA ASN A 69 -14.43 8.41 9.37
C ASN A 69 -13.26 8.24 10.35
N GLY A 70 -12.41 9.27 10.51
CA GLY A 70 -11.26 9.23 11.42
C GLY A 70 -10.11 8.32 10.98
N ARG A 71 -10.13 7.83 9.74
CA ARG A 71 -9.05 7.05 9.10
C ARG A 71 -8.60 7.77 7.82
N PRO A 72 -7.37 7.54 7.34
CA PRO A 72 -6.95 7.98 6.02
C PRO A 72 -7.94 7.49 4.96
N ALA A 73 -8.33 8.39 4.05
CA ALA A 73 -9.30 8.09 3.01
C ALA A 73 -8.59 7.82 1.69
N LEU A 74 -8.99 6.76 0.97
CA LEU A 74 -8.41 6.42 -0.33
C LEU A 74 -8.89 7.35 -1.46
N LEU A 75 -10.07 7.96 -1.29
CA LEU A 75 -10.65 8.96 -2.20
C LEU A 75 -10.64 10.35 -1.53
N ASP A 76 -9.46 10.78 -1.10
CA ASP A 76 -9.19 12.16 -0.70
C ASP A 76 -8.88 13.06 -1.91
N GLN A 77 -8.21 14.20 -1.70
CA GLN A 77 -8.09 15.25 -2.72
C GLN A 77 -7.23 14.83 -3.93
N ASP A 78 -6.16 14.07 -3.69
CA ASP A 78 -5.26 13.53 -4.72
C ASP A 78 -5.43 12.02 -4.93
N GLY A 79 -6.30 11.38 -4.14
CA GLY A 79 -6.63 9.96 -4.21
C GLY A 79 -5.44 9.10 -3.85
N SER A 80 -5.62 7.79 -3.83
CA SER A 80 -4.56 6.82 -3.52
C SER A 80 -4.23 5.94 -4.72
N SER A 81 -3.19 5.10 -4.60
CA SER A 81 -2.94 4.03 -5.56
C SER A 81 -2.68 2.69 -4.88
N LEU A 82 -3.08 1.60 -5.51
CA LEU A 82 -2.73 0.25 -5.09
C LEU A 82 -1.46 -0.19 -5.84
N ILE A 83 -0.41 -0.56 -5.11
CA ILE A 83 0.87 -0.96 -5.69
C ILE A 83 1.24 -2.39 -5.32
N ILE A 84 1.62 -3.17 -6.34
CA ILE A 84 2.21 -4.50 -6.20
C ILE A 84 3.72 -4.38 -6.36
N HIS A 85 4.46 -5.06 -5.49
CA HIS A 85 5.91 -5.05 -5.45
C HIS A 85 6.54 -6.34 -5.97
N SER A 86 7.82 -6.28 -6.33
CA SER A 86 8.60 -7.38 -6.89
C SER A 86 8.94 -8.49 -5.89
N LYS A 87 8.96 -8.18 -4.59
CA LYS A 87 9.24 -9.13 -3.51
C LYS A 87 8.11 -9.12 -2.48
N ALA A 88 8.02 -10.22 -1.73
CA ALA A 88 7.16 -10.30 -0.56
C ALA A 88 7.59 -9.26 0.49
N ASP A 89 6.59 -8.71 1.16
CA ASP A 89 6.77 -7.92 2.38
C ASP A 89 7.16 -8.84 3.54
N ASP A 90 8.21 -8.48 4.28
CA ASP A 90 8.60 -9.20 5.50
C ASP A 90 7.78 -8.81 6.74
N TYR A 91 6.97 -7.77 6.63
CA TYR A 91 6.11 -7.17 7.66
C TYR A 91 6.84 -6.63 8.89
N GLU A 92 8.14 -6.34 8.79
CA GLU A 92 8.94 -5.83 9.91
C GLU A 92 9.89 -4.70 9.50
N SER A 93 10.59 -4.88 8.37
CA SER A 93 11.65 -3.96 7.94
C SER A 93 11.11 -2.58 7.63
N GLN A 94 11.72 -1.56 8.21
CA GLN A 94 11.37 -0.18 7.90
C GLN A 94 12.10 0.30 6.63
N PRO A 95 11.51 1.18 5.82
CA PRO A 95 10.15 1.74 5.95
C PRO A 95 9.07 0.98 5.16
N ILE A 96 9.42 -0.08 4.42
CA ILE A 96 8.53 -0.68 3.38
C ILE A 96 8.63 -2.20 3.28
N GLY A 97 9.16 -2.87 4.31
CA GLY A 97 9.12 -4.33 4.41
C GLY A 97 10.02 -5.10 3.45
N GLY A 98 11.08 -4.47 2.91
CA GLY A 98 12.01 -5.14 2.00
C GLY A 98 11.41 -5.53 0.64
N THR A 99 10.28 -4.94 0.26
CA THR A 99 9.41 -5.34 -0.87
C THR A 99 10.02 -5.09 -2.26
N GLY A 100 11.09 -4.29 -2.34
CA GLY A 100 11.79 -4.01 -3.61
C GLY A 100 10.98 -3.14 -4.56
N ASP A 101 11.20 -3.33 -5.87
CA ASP A 101 10.64 -2.49 -6.93
C ASP A 101 9.11 -2.55 -6.98
N ARG A 102 8.47 -1.42 -7.31
CA ARG A 102 7.05 -1.32 -7.65
C ARG A 102 6.85 -1.83 -9.08
N ILE A 103 6.03 -2.86 -9.27
CA ILE A 103 5.88 -3.57 -10.56
C ILE A 103 4.50 -3.43 -11.20
N ALA A 104 3.49 -3.05 -10.42
CA ALA A 104 2.17 -2.69 -10.94
C ALA A 104 1.56 -1.59 -10.07
N CYS A 105 0.76 -0.73 -10.67
CA CYS A 105 0.10 0.39 -10.00
C CYS A 105 -1.31 0.56 -10.58
N ALA A 106 -2.28 0.80 -9.70
CA ALA A 106 -3.64 1.18 -10.07
C ALA A 106 -4.04 2.43 -9.29
N ALA A 107 -4.34 3.52 -9.99
CA ALA A 107 -4.86 4.74 -9.38
C ALA A 107 -6.31 4.54 -8.90
N ILE A 108 -6.62 5.06 -7.73
CA ILE A 108 -7.94 5.03 -7.08
C ILE A 108 -8.41 6.49 -7.02
N ARG A 109 -9.45 6.84 -7.78
CA ARG A 109 -9.99 8.20 -7.94
C ARG A 109 -11.51 8.18 -8.03
#